data_AF-A0A7Y3FN83-F1
#
_entry.id   AF-A0A7Y3FN83-F1
#
_cell.length_a   1.000
_cell.length_b   1.000
_cell.length_c   1.000
_cell.angle_alpha   90.00
_cell.angle_beta   90.00
_cell.angle_gamma   90.00
#
_symmetry.space_group_name_H-M   'P 1'
#
loop_
_entity.id
_entity.type
_entity.pdbx_description
1 polymer ?
#
loop_
_entity_poly.entity_id
_entity_poly.type
_entity_poly.pdbx_seq_one_letter_code
_entity_poly.pdbx_strand_id
1 'polypeptide(L)'
;MRVLRHVPVLVAASLLLSCGSPDDPTVAGRAGEWTLTTDRLAELMVLAQPFPLEEEAAFDLAFQWVSVSALAQDAAARDLLEDAAARNESMWLERREWILEQDREARLGADVALTPSEVRAAFDSDSLRLVAHVLRRVGPETPAQERLLQQRTTERILAALIDGGGWDVAVAQSEDPATREVAGLLGLFGPGELQPAALGRAAFRLGPGEASAVVQSPDGFHIVYRPQFDDARGLFTQRLHQRRLLRAAAAADRILASERAVEVADGGVDLARSIVEDPPQWMGSEDVVVVWSGGDLRASVVARYAAALPDGSREALTRAGDEEQVRFLTDLATREIRIAEFAVPAEAATALDSLVHQGHRAELEYWLTGLSVDGVDPPSRQGVATYMEALVARRQEASVVSPVLEAWLLSRFDHAVHPAGIQSAVAAARTMIQGAGSGP
;
A
#
# COMPACT_ATOMS: atom_id res chain seq x y z
N MET A 1 63.64 29.01 -38.67
CA MET A 1 62.45 29.79 -38.24
C MET A 1 61.26 28.84 -38.16
N ARG A 2 60.94 28.31 -36.97
CA ARG A 2 59.77 27.48 -36.70
C ARG A 2 58.83 28.30 -35.83
N VAL A 3 57.62 28.56 -36.32
CA VAL A 3 56.57 29.30 -35.60
C VAL A 3 55.81 28.31 -34.72
N LEU A 4 55.88 28.50 -33.40
CA LEU A 4 55.00 27.83 -32.43
C LEU A 4 53.60 28.46 -32.53
N ARG A 5 52.57 27.62 -32.71
CA ARG A 5 51.17 27.99 -32.45
C ARG A 5 50.81 27.48 -31.05
N HIS A 6 50.50 28.41 -30.14
CA HIS A 6 49.89 28.10 -28.84
C HIS A 6 48.40 27.80 -29.02
N VAL A 7 47.96 26.64 -28.55
CA VAL A 7 46.55 26.31 -28.32
C VAL A 7 46.23 26.73 -26.88
N PRO A 8 45.19 27.53 -26.61
CA PRO A 8 44.81 27.86 -25.24
C PRO A 8 44.11 26.65 -24.62
N VAL A 9 44.65 26.18 -23.49
CA VAL A 9 43.99 25.21 -22.61
C VAL A 9 42.86 25.95 -21.89
N LEU A 10 41.62 25.66 -22.25
CA LEU A 10 40.44 26.02 -21.48
C LEU A 10 40.45 25.17 -20.21
N VAL A 11 40.78 25.80 -19.08
CA VAL A 11 40.58 25.21 -17.75
C VAL A 11 39.08 25.25 -17.48
N ALA A 12 38.41 24.11 -17.67
CA ALA A 12 37.07 23.90 -17.16
C ALA A 12 37.14 23.92 -15.63
N ALA A 13 36.59 24.96 -15.03
CA ALA A 13 36.37 25.02 -13.59
C ALA A 13 35.26 24.03 -13.24
N SER A 14 35.65 22.85 -12.77
CA SER A 14 34.75 21.90 -12.13
C SER A 14 34.23 22.55 -10.84
N LEU A 15 33.00 23.06 -10.88
CA LEU A 15 32.23 23.35 -9.67
C LEU A 15 31.95 22.01 -8.99
N LEU A 16 32.77 21.66 -8.01
CA LEU A 16 32.45 20.60 -7.06
C LEU A 16 31.26 21.10 -6.24
N LEU A 17 30.07 20.64 -6.58
CA LEU A 17 28.93 20.63 -5.66
C LEU A 17 29.41 19.89 -4.40
N SER A 18 29.62 20.66 -3.34
CA SER A 18 29.95 20.10 -2.02
C SER A 18 28.74 19.31 -1.55
N CYS A 19 28.73 18.00 -1.74
CA CYS A 19 27.87 17.11 -0.95
C CYS A 19 28.09 17.48 0.53
N GLY A 20 27.06 17.99 1.20
CA GLY A 20 27.14 18.34 2.61
C GLY A 20 27.45 17.10 3.44
N SER A 21 28.29 17.22 4.47
CA SER A 21 28.62 16.07 5.33
C SER A 21 27.35 15.54 6.01
N PRO A 22 27.16 14.21 6.11
CA PRO A 22 26.09 13.62 6.92
C PRO A 22 26.16 14.05 8.41
N ASP A 23 27.31 14.57 8.83
CA ASP A 23 27.55 15.10 10.18
C ASP A 23 27.13 16.58 10.37
N ASP A 24 26.57 17.24 9.35
CA ASP A 24 26.11 18.63 9.47
C ASP A 24 24.83 18.70 10.33
N PRO A 25 24.86 19.30 11.53
CA PRO A 25 23.70 19.34 12.43
C PRO A 25 22.64 20.37 12.01
N THR A 26 22.90 21.19 10.98
CA THR A 26 21.98 22.23 10.50
C THR A 26 21.06 21.75 9.38
N VAL A 27 21.38 20.59 8.79
CA VAL A 27 20.64 19.97 7.70
C VAL A 27 19.98 18.71 8.23
N ALA A 28 18.65 18.64 8.17
CA ALA A 28 17.91 17.44 8.51
C ALA A 28 17.69 16.53 7.29
N GLY A 29 17.56 17.10 6.10
CA GLY A 29 17.43 16.32 4.86
C GLY A 29 17.72 17.11 3.59
N ARG A 30 17.95 16.39 2.50
CA ARG A 30 18.19 16.92 1.15
C ARG A 30 17.42 16.10 0.12
N ALA A 31 16.91 16.80 -0.88
CA ALA A 31 16.34 16.22 -2.09
C ALA A 31 16.71 17.13 -3.26
N GLY A 32 17.60 16.68 -4.14
CA GLY A 32 18.13 17.48 -5.23
C GLY A 32 18.70 18.81 -4.72
N GLU A 33 18.16 19.91 -5.25
CA GLU A 33 18.61 21.27 -4.92
C GLU A 33 18.00 21.81 -3.60
N TRP A 34 17.09 21.06 -2.98
CA TRP A 34 16.33 21.53 -1.82
C TRP A 34 16.88 20.93 -0.52
N THR A 35 16.94 21.77 0.52
CA THR A 35 17.38 21.39 1.86
C THR A 35 16.26 21.60 2.87
N LEU A 36 16.02 20.59 3.71
CA LEU A 36 15.27 20.70 4.95
C LEU A 36 16.25 21.05 6.07
N THR A 37 16.11 22.23 6.63
CA THR A 37 16.90 22.67 7.78
C THR A 37 16.38 22.03 9.07
N THR A 38 17.28 21.81 10.02
CA THR A 38 16.97 21.35 11.38
C THR A 38 15.87 22.17 12.06
N ASP A 39 15.97 23.51 12.00
CA ASP A 39 14.97 24.41 12.61
C ASP A 39 13.59 24.18 12.02
N ARG A 40 13.51 24.03 10.69
CA ARG A 40 12.25 23.79 10.00
C ARG A 40 11.64 22.44 10.35
N LEU A 41 12.45 21.39 10.47
CA LEU A 41 11.95 20.10 10.94
C LEU A 41 11.42 20.20 12.38
N ALA A 42 12.14 20.91 13.26
CA ALA A 42 11.69 21.14 14.63
C ALA A 42 10.34 21.88 14.68
N GLU A 43 10.14 22.92 13.87
CA GLU A 43 8.86 23.62 13.74
C GLU A 43 7.71 22.68 13.32
N LEU A 44 7.96 21.81 12.34
CA LEU A 44 6.96 20.82 11.90
C LEU A 44 6.60 19.84 13.02
N MET A 45 7.58 19.36 13.80
CA MET A 45 7.34 18.48 14.95
C MET A 45 6.56 19.18 16.08
N VAL A 46 6.76 20.49 16.27
CA VAL A 46 5.99 21.30 17.21
C VAL A 46 4.55 21.46 16.73
N LEU A 47 4.36 21.73 15.43
CA LEU A 47 3.03 21.87 14.82
C LEU A 47 2.25 20.53 14.83
N ALA A 48 2.95 19.40 14.76
CA ALA A 48 2.38 18.05 14.71
C ALA A 48 1.75 17.56 16.04
N GLN A 49 1.90 18.29 17.15
CA GLN A 49 1.57 17.75 18.47
C GLN A 49 0.10 17.28 18.61
N PRO A 50 -0.17 16.18 19.35
CA PRO A 50 0.81 15.28 19.98
C PRO A 50 1.59 14.49 18.93
N PHE A 51 2.92 14.57 18.98
CA PHE A 51 3.85 13.92 18.05
C PHE A 51 5.05 13.37 18.83
N PRO A 52 5.44 12.09 18.64
CA PRO A 52 6.57 11.50 19.33
C PRO A 52 7.86 12.29 19.04
N LEU A 53 8.50 12.83 20.08
CA LEU A 53 9.76 13.56 19.94
C LEU A 53 10.94 12.59 20.06
N GLU A 54 11.00 11.63 19.14
CA GLU A 54 11.98 10.56 19.05
C GLU A 54 12.65 10.58 17.66
N GLU A 55 13.87 10.04 17.55
CA GLU A 55 14.66 10.12 16.31
C GLU A 55 13.99 9.40 15.14
N GLU A 56 13.34 8.27 15.39
CA GLU A 56 12.61 7.49 14.37
C GLU A 56 11.45 8.28 13.77
N ALA A 57 10.56 8.83 14.61
CA ALA A 57 9.44 9.66 14.13
C ALA A 57 9.93 10.92 13.39
N ALA A 58 11.01 11.55 13.86
CA ALA A 58 11.61 12.69 13.19
C ALA A 58 12.24 12.32 11.84
N PHE A 59 12.87 11.13 11.75
CA PHE A 59 13.37 10.58 10.51
C PHE A 59 12.23 10.37 9.51
N ASP A 60 11.13 9.74 9.90
CA ASP A 60 9.98 9.50 9.01
C ASP A 60 9.41 10.80 8.46
N LEU A 61 9.27 11.83 9.31
CA LEU A 61 8.78 13.14 8.89
C LEU A 61 9.77 13.85 7.93
N ALA A 62 11.07 13.71 8.16
CA ALA A 62 12.10 14.25 7.27
C ALA A 62 12.16 13.48 5.95
N PHE A 63 12.02 12.15 5.98
CA PHE A 63 11.99 11.31 4.80
C PHE A 63 10.76 11.61 3.94
N GLN A 64 9.59 11.78 4.55
CA GLN A 64 8.39 12.26 3.85
C GLN A 64 8.67 13.57 3.11
N TRP A 65 9.34 14.54 3.76
CA TRP A 65 9.73 15.79 3.12
C TRP A 65 10.66 15.56 1.91
N VAL A 66 11.64 14.65 2.04
CA VAL A 66 12.57 14.30 0.96
C VAL A 66 11.82 13.71 -0.23
N SER A 67 10.93 12.75 0.01
CA SER A 67 10.14 12.08 -1.03
C SER A 67 9.23 13.03 -1.78
N VAL A 68 8.45 13.86 -1.07
CA VAL A 68 7.57 14.84 -1.73
C VAL A 68 8.35 15.94 -2.45
N SER A 69 9.56 16.27 -1.97
CA SER A 69 10.45 17.23 -2.63
C SER A 69 11.03 16.67 -3.93
N ALA A 70 11.37 15.38 -3.97
CA ALA A 70 11.80 14.71 -5.20
C ALA A 70 10.65 14.67 -6.23
N LEU A 71 9.44 14.30 -5.79
CA LEU A 71 8.25 14.33 -6.64
C LEU A 71 7.97 15.74 -7.19
N ALA A 72 7.99 16.77 -6.34
CA ALA A 72 7.74 18.14 -6.76
C ALA A 72 8.78 18.65 -7.77
N GLN A 73 10.06 18.36 -7.53
CA GLN A 73 11.13 18.77 -8.45
C GLN A 73 11.02 18.06 -9.80
N ASP A 74 10.71 16.77 -9.81
CA ASP A 74 10.57 16.02 -11.05
C ASP A 74 9.32 16.46 -11.85
N ALA A 75 8.19 16.65 -11.16
CA ALA A 75 6.95 17.19 -11.74
C ALA A 75 7.08 18.63 -12.27
N ALA A 76 7.94 19.45 -11.67
CA ALA A 76 8.23 20.79 -12.18
C ALA A 76 9.10 20.77 -13.46
N ALA A 77 9.88 19.70 -13.66
CA ALA A 77 10.77 19.56 -14.80
C ALA A 77 10.10 18.89 -16.02
N ARG A 78 9.05 18.08 -15.81
CA ARG A 78 8.33 17.36 -16.88
C ARG A 78 6.90 16.99 -16.48
N ASP A 79 6.08 16.70 -17.48
CA ASP A 79 4.71 16.20 -17.28
C ASP A 79 4.72 14.73 -16.82
N LEU A 80 4.74 14.53 -15.51
CA LEU A 80 4.72 13.20 -14.92
C LEU A 80 3.40 12.45 -15.18
N LEU A 81 2.28 13.14 -15.35
CA LEU A 81 0.97 12.49 -15.60
C LEU A 81 0.97 11.69 -16.90
N GLU A 82 1.72 12.17 -17.90
CA GLU A 82 1.84 11.57 -19.22
C GLU A 82 3.18 10.85 -19.42
N ASP A 83 4.01 10.71 -18.39
CA ASP A 83 5.32 10.06 -18.48
C ASP A 83 5.24 8.52 -18.43
N ALA A 84 5.75 7.86 -19.46
CA ALA A 84 5.68 6.40 -19.57
C ALA A 84 6.53 5.66 -18.54
N ALA A 85 7.68 6.22 -18.13
CA ALA A 85 8.53 5.59 -17.13
C ALA A 85 7.89 5.71 -15.74
N ALA A 86 7.37 6.89 -15.40
CA ALA A 86 6.61 7.08 -14.17
C ALA A 86 5.40 6.13 -14.09
N ARG A 87 4.63 6.01 -15.19
CA ARG A 87 3.53 5.04 -15.31
C ARG A 87 3.96 3.60 -15.05
N ASN A 88 5.10 3.20 -15.62
CA ASN A 88 5.59 1.84 -15.46
C ASN A 88 5.97 1.52 -14.02
N GLU A 89 6.52 2.49 -13.30
CA GLU A 89 6.99 2.30 -11.93
C GLU A 89 5.86 2.41 -10.92
N SER A 90 4.98 3.39 -11.08
CA SER A 90 3.84 3.58 -10.16
C SER A 90 2.83 2.45 -10.26
N MET A 91 2.61 1.91 -11.47
CA MET A 91 1.68 0.81 -11.72
C MET A 91 2.37 -0.55 -11.84
N TRP A 92 3.62 -0.66 -11.38
CA TRP A 92 4.42 -1.87 -11.58
C TRP A 92 3.72 -3.09 -10.98
N LEU A 93 3.18 -2.98 -9.76
CA LEU A 93 2.54 -4.10 -9.08
C LEU A 93 1.18 -4.44 -9.70
N GLU A 94 0.32 -3.45 -9.89
CA GLU A 94 -1.05 -3.64 -10.37
C GLU A 94 -1.06 -4.24 -11.78
N ARG A 95 -0.14 -3.80 -12.64
CA ARG A 95 0.04 -4.40 -13.97
C ARG A 95 0.34 -5.90 -13.85
N ARG A 96 1.23 -6.27 -12.94
CA ARG A 96 1.67 -7.65 -12.74
C ARG A 96 0.57 -8.51 -12.13
N GLU A 97 -0.15 -7.99 -11.14
CA GLU A 97 -1.33 -8.67 -10.57
C GLU A 97 -2.41 -8.89 -11.62
N TRP A 98 -2.65 -7.90 -12.47
CA TRP A 98 -3.61 -8.03 -13.56
C TRP A 98 -3.18 -9.10 -14.58
N ILE A 99 -1.90 -9.11 -14.99
CA ILE A 99 -1.35 -10.12 -15.90
C ILE A 99 -1.50 -11.53 -15.30
N LEU A 100 -1.14 -11.70 -14.02
CA LEU A 100 -1.27 -12.98 -13.32
C LEU A 100 -2.73 -13.44 -13.22
N GLU A 101 -3.67 -12.52 -13.03
CA GLU A 101 -5.09 -12.87 -13.02
C GLU A 101 -5.57 -13.33 -14.40
N GLN A 102 -5.15 -12.63 -15.47
CA GLN A 102 -5.46 -13.07 -16.83
C GLN A 102 -4.84 -14.43 -17.16
N ASP A 103 -3.59 -14.69 -16.76
CA ASP A 103 -2.95 -16.00 -16.90
C ASP A 103 -3.76 -17.09 -16.20
N ARG A 104 -4.14 -16.88 -14.94
CA ARG A 104 -4.92 -17.86 -14.17
C ARG A 104 -6.22 -18.19 -14.88
N GLU A 105 -6.98 -17.18 -15.29
CA GLU A 105 -8.27 -17.38 -15.95
C GLU A 105 -8.09 -18.08 -17.31
N ALA A 106 -7.10 -17.68 -18.10
CA ALA A 106 -6.82 -18.30 -19.40
C ALA A 106 -6.44 -19.78 -19.29
N ARG A 107 -5.64 -20.15 -18.27
CA ARG A 107 -5.17 -21.52 -18.09
C ARG A 107 -6.17 -22.43 -17.39
N LEU A 108 -6.92 -21.91 -16.41
CA LEU A 108 -7.66 -22.72 -15.44
C LEU A 108 -9.15 -22.38 -15.38
N GLY A 109 -9.59 -21.24 -15.92
CA GLY A 109 -10.96 -20.75 -15.78
C GLY A 109 -12.02 -21.74 -16.25
N ALA A 110 -11.78 -22.41 -17.39
CA ALA A 110 -12.67 -23.45 -17.92
C ALA A 110 -12.77 -24.68 -17.00
N ASP A 111 -11.66 -25.09 -16.38
CA ASP A 111 -11.60 -26.27 -15.51
C ASP A 111 -12.28 -26.04 -14.16
N VAL A 112 -12.34 -24.79 -13.70
CA VAL A 112 -12.98 -24.42 -12.43
C VAL A 112 -14.40 -23.86 -12.57
N ALA A 113 -14.93 -23.85 -13.80
CA ALA A 113 -16.24 -23.32 -14.11
C ALA A 113 -17.34 -23.93 -13.24
N LEU A 114 -18.29 -23.09 -12.82
CA LEU A 114 -19.36 -23.46 -11.90
C LEU A 114 -20.68 -23.69 -12.62
N THR A 115 -21.32 -24.82 -12.33
CA THR A 115 -22.73 -25.05 -12.70
C THR A 115 -23.67 -24.36 -11.70
N PRO A 116 -24.89 -23.94 -12.12
CA PRO A 116 -25.87 -23.36 -11.21
C PRO A 116 -26.19 -24.25 -9.98
N SER A 117 -26.19 -25.58 -10.17
CA SER A 117 -26.37 -26.54 -9.08
C SER A 117 -25.23 -26.53 -8.07
N GLU A 118 -23.98 -26.39 -8.52
CA GLU A 118 -22.84 -26.29 -7.61
C GLU A 118 -22.84 -24.98 -6.83
N VAL A 119 -23.20 -23.86 -7.48
CA VAL A 119 -23.35 -22.57 -6.81
C VAL A 119 -24.42 -22.67 -5.73
N ARG A 120 -25.60 -23.23 -6.04
CA ARG A 120 -26.67 -23.43 -5.05
C ARG A 120 -26.22 -24.33 -3.90
N ALA A 121 -25.62 -25.48 -4.20
CA ALA A 121 -25.16 -26.42 -3.18
C ALA A 121 -24.09 -25.80 -2.26
N ALA A 122 -23.16 -25.02 -2.82
CA ALA A 122 -22.16 -24.31 -2.04
C ALA A 122 -22.80 -23.23 -1.14
N PHE A 123 -23.79 -22.48 -1.65
CA PHE A 123 -24.52 -21.48 -0.87
C PHE A 123 -25.29 -22.10 0.30
N ASP A 124 -25.82 -23.31 0.10
CA ASP A 124 -26.62 -24.03 1.09
C ASP A 124 -25.80 -24.76 2.14
N SER A 125 -24.55 -25.06 1.80
CA SER A 125 -23.61 -25.71 2.71
C SER A 125 -23.25 -24.82 3.90
N ASP A 126 -22.71 -25.43 4.95
CA ASP A 126 -22.10 -24.74 6.09
C ASP A 126 -20.61 -24.42 5.89
N SER A 127 -20.12 -24.53 4.65
CA SER A 127 -18.69 -24.36 4.36
C SER A 127 -18.31 -22.91 4.05
N LEU A 128 -19.25 -22.12 3.55
CA LEU A 128 -19.00 -20.76 3.10
C LEU A 128 -20.17 -19.84 3.48
N ARG A 129 -19.86 -18.58 3.77
CA ARG A 129 -20.83 -17.53 4.04
C ARG A 129 -20.45 -16.27 3.27
N LEU A 130 -21.37 -15.79 2.45
CA LEU A 130 -21.37 -14.41 1.96
C LEU A 130 -22.27 -13.62 2.89
N VAL A 131 -21.71 -12.61 3.56
CA VAL A 131 -22.43 -11.78 4.53
C VAL A 131 -22.16 -10.30 4.32
N ALA A 132 -23.09 -9.49 4.80
CA ALA A 132 -22.97 -8.06 4.90
C ALA A 132 -23.06 -7.60 6.37
N HIS A 133 -22.72 -6.34 6.65
CA HIS A 133 -22.86 -5.76 7.98
C HIS A 133 -23.34 -4.30 7.99
N VAL A 134 -23.81 -3.89 9.16
CA VAL A 134 -23.91 -2.50 9.60
C VAL A 134 -22.96 -2.31 10.76
N LEU A 135 -22.10 -1.28 10.71
CA LEU A 135 -21.19 -0.93 11.79
C LEU A 135 -21.57 0.42 12.42
N ARG A 136 -21.67 0.45 13.75
CA ARG A 136 -21.72 1.67 14.57
C ARG A 136 -20.43 1.75 15.38
N ARG A 137 -19.56 2.68 15.02
CA ARG A 137 -18.15 2.71 15.46
C ARG A 137 -18.04 3.08 16.92
N VAL A 138 -17.19 2.33 17.62
CA VAL A 138 -16.65 2.71 18.92
C VAL A 138 -15.18 2.29 18.97
N GLY A 139 -14.36 3.03 19.71
CA GLY A 139 -12.95 2.70 19.94
C GLY A 139 -12.61 2.72 21.44
N PRO A 140 -11.35 2.47 21.81
CA PRO A 140 -10.89 2.55 23.20
C PRO A 140 -11.21 3.90 23.86
N GLU A 141 -11.03 4.99 23.11
CA GLU A 141 -11.21 6.37 23.58
C GLU A 141 -12.66 6.88 23.51
N THR A 142 -13.59 6.09 22.97
CA THR A 142 -15.01 6.52 22.86
C THR A 142 -15.63 6.68 24.25
N PRO A 143 -16.16 7.87 24.60
CA PRO A 143 -16.81 8.12 25.89
C PRO A 143 -17.93 7.13 26.17
N ALA A 144 -18.11 6.77 27.44
CA ALA A 144 -19.13 5.78 27.84
C ALA A 144 -20.55 6.15 27.39
N GLN A 145 -20.89 7.44 27.42
CA GLN A 145 -22.20 7.92 26.96
C GLN A 145 -22.39 7.73 25.46
N GLU A 146 -21.36 8.02 24.66
CA GLU A 146 -21.37 7.81 23.21
C GLU A 146 -21.44 6.33 22.87
N ARG A 147 -20.67 5.49 23.58
CA ARG A 147 -20.73 4.03 23.44
C ARG A 147 -22.15 3.49 23.68
N LEU A 148 -22.83 3.96 24.72
CA LEU A 148 -24.22 3.61 25.00
C LEU A 148 -25.18 4.10 23.91
N LEU A 149 -24.94 5.29 23.36
CA LEU A 149 -25.73 5.81 22.24
C LEU A 149 -25.55 4.98 20.97
N GLN A 150 -24.31 4.59 20.65
CA GLN A 150 -24.02 3.74 19.49
C GLN A 150 -24.66 2.36 19.64
N GLN A 151 -24.60 1.77 20.84
CA GLN A 151 -25.29 0.52 21.15
C GLN A 151 -26.81 0.65 20.94
N ARG A 152 -27.47 1.62 21.58
CA ARG A 152 -28.92 1.86 21.44
C ARG A 152 -29.33 2.15 20.00
N THR A 153 -28.50 2.88 19.27
CA THR A 153 -28.72 3.16 17.85
C THR A 153 -28.70 1.86 17.04
N THR A 154 -27.72 0.99 17.30
CA THR A 154 -27.63 -0.33 16.66
C THR A 154 -28.84 -1.20 17.01
N GLU A 155 -29.27 -1.22 18.28
CA GLU A 155 -30.47 -1.93 18.72
C GLU A 155 -31.74 -1.43 18.02
N ARG A 156 -31.87 -0.10 17.80
CA ARG A 156 -32.97 0.48 17.04
C ARG A 156 -32.95 0.07 15.57
N ILE A 157 -31.77 0.03 14.93
CA ILE A 157 -31.63 -0.45 13.55
C ILE A 157 -32.08 -1.91 13.46
N LEU A 158 -31.64 -2.75 14.41
CA LEU A 158 -32.04 -4.16 14.47
C LEU A 158 -33.56 -4.31 14.70
N ALA A 159 -34.16 -3.52 15.59
CA ALA A 159 -35.60 -3.55 15.82
C ALA A 159 -36.37 -3.22 14.53
N ALA A 160 -35.94 -2.19 13.79
CA ALA A 160 -36.55 -1.83 12.51
C ALA A 160 -36.43 -2.94 11.46
N LEU A 161 -35.30 -3.68 11.42
CA LEU A 161 -35.14 -4.86 10.55
C LEU A 161 -36.11 -5.99 10.95
N ILE A 162 -36.26 -6.25 12.25
CA ILE A 162 -37.19 -7.28 12.76
C ILE A 162 -38.65 -6.91 12.43
N ASP A 163 -38.99 -5.62 12.46
CA ASP A 163 -40.32 -5.10 12.12
C ASP A 163 -40.59 -5.06 10.60
N GLY A 164 -39.73 -5.65 9.78
CA GLY A 164 -39.89 -5.76 8.32
C GLY A 164 -39.20 -4.66 7.50
N GLY A 165 -38.31 -3.88 8.12
CA GLY A 165 -37.46 -2.92 7.42
C GLY A 165 -36.46 -3.59 6.46
N GLY A 166 -36.10 -2.89 5.40
CA GLY A 166 -35.13 -3.37 4.40
C GLY A 166 -33.67 -3.24 4.85
N TRP A 167 -32.81 -4.15 4.38
CA TRP A 167 -31.37 -4.13 4.64
C TRP A 167 -30.69 -2.86 4.08
N ASP A 168 -31.16 -2.36 2.94
CA ASP A 168 -30.73 -1.11 2.31
C ASP A 168 -30.87 0.10 3.26
N VAL A 169 -31.97 0.17 4.02
CA VAL A 169 -32.23 1.23 5.01
C VAL A 169 -31.33 1.07 6.24
N ALA A 170 -31.05 -0.17 6.64
CA ALA A 170 -30.16 -0.44 7.76
C ALA A 170 -28.71 -0.08 7.39
N VAL A 171 -28.23 -0.50 6.22
CA VAL A 171 -26.85 -0.28 5.80
C VAL A 171 -26.55 1.18 5.46
N ALA A 172 -27.55 1.96 5.02
CA ALA A 172 -27.42 3.41 4.88
C ALA A 172 -27.02 4.11 6.20
N GLN A 173 -27.32 3.50 7.36
CA GLN A 173 -26.93 4.00 8.69
C GLN A 173 -25.57 3.47 9.17
N SER A 174 -24.85 2.70 8.35
CA SER A 174 -23.51 2.22 8.67
C SER A 174 -22.50 3.38 8.69
N GLU A 175 -21.62 3.35 9.69
CA GLU A 175 -20.43 4.20 9.82
C GLU A 175 -19.18 3.55 9.20
N ASP A 176 -19.35 2.46 8.46
CA ASP A 176 -18.32 1.89 7.60
C ASP A 176 -18.54 2.35 6.14
N PRO A 177 -17.90 3.45 5.69
CA PRO A 177 -18.11 3.98 4.35
C PRO A 177 -17.68 2.99 3.26
N ALA A 178 -16.59 2.24 3.48
CA ALA A 178 -16.01 1.35 2.50
C ALA A 178 -16.96 0.22 2.08
N THR A 179 -17.68 -0.37 3.03
CA THR A 179 -18.64 -1.44 2.73
C THR A 179 -20.04 -0.90 2.46
N ARG A 180 -20.42 0.26 3.01
CA ARG A 180 -21.75 0.86 2.81
C ARG A 180 -22.09 1.05 1.33
N GLU A 181 -21.12 1.44 0.51
CA GLU A 181 -21.28 1.62 -0.94
C GLU A 181 -21.60 0.31 -1.68
N VAL A 182 -21.18 -0.82 -1.10
CA VAL A 182 -21.45 -2.17 -1.61
C VAL A 182 -22.41 -2.94 -0.70
N ALA A 183 -23.45 -2.26 -0.21
CA ALA A 183 -24.51 -2.84 0.61
C ALA A 183 -24.02 -3.57 1.88
N GLY A 184 -22.89 -3.14 2.42
CA GLY A 184 -22.29 -3.67 3.65
C GLY A 184 -21.54 -4.97 3.46
N LEU A 185 -21.32 -5.44 2.23
CA LEU A 185 -20.73 -6.74 1.94
C LEU A 185 -19.31 -6.86 2.51
N LEU A 186 -19.09 -7.91 3.28
CA LEU A 186 -17.78 -8.24 3.84
C LEU A 186 -16.98 -9.17 2.93
N GLY A 187 -17.65 -10.02 2.13
CA GLY A 187 -17.01 -11.00 1.26
C GLY A 187 -17.49 -12.43 1.52
N LEU A 188 -16.80 -13.41 0.90
CA LEU A 188 -17.09 -14.84 0.99
C LEU A 188 -16.06 -15.53 1.88
N PHE A 189 -16.49 -16.09 2.99
CA PHE A 189 -15.60 -16.63 4.02
C PHE A 189 -15.94 -18.06 4.41
N GLY A 190 -14.89 -18.84 4.69
CA GLY A 190 -14.99 -20.09 5.43
C GLY A 190 -15.01 -19.88 6.95
N PRO A 191 -15.23 -20.95 7.73
CA PRO A 191 -15.18 -20.89 9.19
C PRO A 191 -13.83 -20.35 9.68
N GLY A 192 -13.86 -19.32 10.54
CA GLY A 192 -12.67 -18.73 11.15
C GLY A 192 -11.94 -17.67 10.30
N GLU A 193 -12.31 -17.50 9.02
CA GLU A 193 -11.66 -16.54 8.12
C GLU A 193 -12.12 -15.10 8.36
N LEU A 194 -13.38 -14.91 8.80
CA LEU A 194 -13.92 -13.57 9.08
C LEU A 194 -13.47 -13.07 10.45
N GLN A 195 -12.70 -11.98 10.45
CA GLN A 195 -12.33 -11.22 11.64
C GLN A 195 -13.17 -9.94 11.77
N PRO A 196 -13.44 -9.48 13.01
CA PRO A 196 -13.18 -10.16 14.28
C PRO A 196 -14.00 -11.45 14.42
N ALA A 197 -13.44 -12.47 15.08
CA ALA A 197 -14.04 -13.82 15.17
C ALA A 197 -15.51 -13.86 15.65
N ALA A 198 -15.97 -12.85 16.40
CA ALA A 198 -17.37 -12.72 16.81
C ALA A 198 -18.32 -12.53 15.61
N LEU A 199 -17.91 -11.79 14.58
CA LEU A 199 -18.67 -11.63 13.33
C LEU A 199 -18.77 -12.95 12.59
N GLY A 200 -17.66 -13.68 12.46
CA GLY A 200 -17.66 -15.02 11.87
C GLY A 200 -18.61 -15.97 12.58
N ARG A 201 -18.59 -16.03 13.92
CA ARG A 201 -19.53 -16.86 14.69
C ARG A 201 -20.98 -16.45 14.47
N ALA A 202 -21.29 -15.17 14.32
CA ALA A 202 -22.63 -14.70 13.99
C ALA A 202 -23.04 -15.11 12.58
N ALA A 203 -22.20 -14.85 11.58
CA ALA A 203 -22.42 -15.17 10.18
C ALA A 203 -22.81 -16.64 9.94
N PHE A 204 -22.12 -17.58 10.60
CA PHE A 204 -22.37 -19.01 10.42
C PHE A 204 -23.65 -19.52 11.10
N ARG A 205 -24.27 -18.73 12.00
CA ARG A 205 -25.58 -19.06 12.61
C ARG A 205 -26.78 -18.60 11.79
N LEU A 206 -26.57 -17.73 10.79
CA LEU A 206 -27.65 -17.12 10.03
C LEU A 206 -28.13 -18.02 8.88
N GLY A 207 -29.44 -18.16 8.76
CA GLY A 207 -30.13 -18.59 7.55
C GLY A 207 -30.16 -17.48 6.48
N PRO A 208 -30.45 -17.82 5.21
CA PRO A 208 -30.59 -16.82 4.15
C PRO A 208 -31.72 -15.82 4.45
N GLY A 209 -31.43 -14.54 4.35
CA GLY A 209 -32.33 -13.43 4.68
C GLY A 209 -32.35 -13.05 6.17
N GLU A 210 -31.58 -13.71 7.03
CA GLU A 210 -31.56 -13.41 8.46
C GLU A 210 -30.50 -12.37 8.84
N ALA A 211 -30.82 -11.58 9.87
CA ALA A 211 -29.90 -10.67 10.54
C ALA A 211 -29.55 -11.19 11.95
N SER A 212 -28.33 -10.91 12.42
CA SER A 212 -27.89 -11.29 13.75
C SER A 212 -28.44 -10.37 14.83
N ALA A 213 -28.37 -10.82 16.09
CA ALA A 213 -28.34 -9.90 17.22
C ALA A 213 -27.16 -8.93 17.11
N VAL A 214 -27.17 -7.86 17.92
CA VAL A 214 -26.04 -6.91 17.99
C VAL A 214 -24.77 -7.64 18.44
N VAL A 215 -23.72 -7.56 17.64
CA VAL A 215 -22.41 -8.17 17.90
C VAL A 215 -21.42 -7.08 18.27
N GLN A 216 -20.78 -7.20 19.44
CA GLN A 216 -19.73 -6.27 19.86
C GLN A 216 -18.36 -6.72 19.35
N SER A 217 -17.54 -5.76 18.94
CA SER A 217 -16.15 -5.93 18.54
C SER A 217 -15.30 -4.75 19.05
N PRO A 218 -13.96 -4.78 18.89
CA PRO A 218 -13.11 -3.62 19.15
C PRO A 218 -13.50 -2.37 18.33
N ASP A 219 -14.01 -2.56 17.10
CA ASP A 219 -14.31 -1.48 16.17
C ASP A 219 -15.70 -0.85 16.39
N GLY A 220 -16.57 -1.50 17.17
CA GLY A 220 -17.97 -1.12 17.14
C GLY A 220 -18.98 -2.17 17.58
N PHE A 221 -20.24 -1.76 17.42
CA PHE A 221 -21.41 -2.62 17.45
C PHE A 221 -21.86 -2.93 16.02
N HIS A 222 -22.12 -4.19 15.74
CA HIS A 222 -22.40 -4.71 14.41
C HIS A 222 -23.75 -5.41 14.34
N ILE A 223 -24.39 -5.33 13.18
CA ILE A 223 -25.46 -6.26 12.78
C ILE A 223 -24.93 -7.00 11.55
N VAL A 224 -24.89 -8.33 11.60
CA VAL A 224 -24.46 -9.16 10.46
C VAL A 224 -25.70 -9.67 9.75
N TYR A 225 -25.69 -9.66 8.42
CA TYR A 225 -26.79 -10.10 7.58
C TYR A 225 -26.31 -11.12 6.56
N ARG A 226 -27.08 -12.19 6.35
CA ARG A 226 -26.85 -13.14 5.26
C ARG A 226 -27.87 -12.87 4.17
N PRO A 227 -27.48 -12.33 3.01
CA PRO A 227 -28.42 -12.11 1.90
C PRO A 227 -29.12 -13.39 1.45
N GLN A 228 -30.28 -13.25 0.82
CA GLN A 228 -30.94 -14.38 0.17
C GLN A 228 -30.14 -14.82 -1.07
N PHE A 229 -30.34 -16.07 -1.50
CA PHE A 229 -29.60 -16.62 -2.63
C PHE A 229 -29.82 -15.81 -3.90
N ASP A 230 -31.06 -15.45 -4.21
CA ASP A 230 -31.39 -14.76 -5.46
C ASP A 230 -30.74 -13.37 -5.54
N ASP A 231 -30.66 -12.66 -4.41
CA ASP A 231 -29.99 -11.35 -4.31
C ASP A 231 -28.47 -11.49 -4.42
N ALA A 232 -27.89 -12.56 -3.85
CA ALA A 232 -26.46 -12.77 -3.80
C ALA A 232 -25.90 -13.61 -4.95
N ARG A 233 -26.74 -14.23 -5.78
CA ARG A 233 -26.32 -15.32 -6.70
C ARG A 233 -25.14 -14.92 -7.58
N GLY A 234 -25.18 -13.74 -8.19
CA GLY A 234 -24.12 -13.27 -9.09
C GLY A 234 -22.79 -13.12 -8.36
N LEU A 235 -22.78 -12.35 -7.27
CA LEU A 235 -21.58 -12.12 -6.47
C LEU A 235 -21.07 -13.41 -5.81
N PHE A 236 -21.95 -14.25 -5.28
CA PHE A 236 -21.58 -15.54 -4.69
C PHE A 236 -20.91 -16.44 -5.73
N THR A 237 -21.46 -16.50 -6.95
CA THR A 237 -20.87 -17.25 -8.07
C THR A 237 -19.47 -16.73 -8.39
N GLN A 238 -19.31 -15.41 -8.55
CA GLN A 238 -18.02 -14.78 -8.85
C GLN A 238 -16.98 -15.09 -7.76
N ARG A 239 -17.33 -14.92 -6.49
CA ARG A 239 -16.41 -15.16 -5.36
C ARG A 239 -16.08 -16.64 -5.20
N LEU A 240 -17.03 -17.54 -5.45
CA LEU A 240 -16.79 -18.98 -5.43
C LEU A 240 -15.86 -19.41 -6.58
N HIS A 241 -16.05 -18.84 -7.79
CA HIS A 241 -15.17 -19.06 -8.94
C HIS A 241 -13.75 -18.65 -8.62
N GLN A 242 -13.56 -17.41 -8.17
CA GLN A 242 -12.25 -16.88 -7.78
C GLN A 242 -11.57 -17.76 -6.72
N ARG A 243 -12.32 -18.25 -5.72
CA ARG A 243 -11.78 -19.15 -4.69
C ARG A 243 -11.38 -20.52 -5.25
N ARG A 244 -12.12 -21.09 -6.21
CA ARG A 244 -11.72 -22.33 -6.90
C ARG A 244 -10.50 -22.09 -7.77
N LEU A 245 -10.47 -20.98 -8.51
CA LEU A 245 -9.38 -20.58 -9.38
C LEU A 245 -8.06 -20.44 -8.60
N LEU A 246 -8.06 -19.68 -7.50
CA LEU A 246 -6.85 -19.49 -6.67
C LEU A 246 -6.33 -20.81 -6.09
N ARG A 247 -7.21 -21.74 -5.68
CA ARG A 247 -6.80 -23.07 -5.20
C ARG A 247 -6.18 -23.92 -6.31
N ALA A 248 -6.78 -23.90 -7.50
CA ALA A 248 -6.25 -24.60 -8.67
C ALA A 248 -4.89 -23.99 -9.09
N ALA A 249 -4.78 -22.66 -9.10
CA ALA A 249 -3.55 -21.94 -9.40
C ALA A 249 -2.43 -22.31 -8.44
N ALA A 250 -2.67 -22.29 -7.12
CA ALA A 250 -1.66 -22.67 -6.14
C ALA A 250 -1.17 -24.13 -6.31
N ALA A 251 -2.04 -25.04 -6.73
CA ALA A 251 -1.61 -26.42 -7.06
C ALA A 251 -0.76 -26.46 -8.34
N ALA A 252 -1.18 -25.76 -9.39
CA ALA A 252 -0.46 -25.68 -10.66
C ALA A 252 0.90 -24.98 -10.53
N ASP A 253 1.01 -23.98 -9.65
CA ASP A 253 2.23 -23.21 -9.42
C ASP A 253 3.29 -24.04 -8.69
N ARG A 254 2.90 -24.90 -7.73
CA ARG A 254 3.82 -25.88 -7.14
C ARG A 254 4.37 -26.87 -8.16
N ILE A 255 3.54 -27.31 -9.10
CA ILE A 255 3.97 -28.21 -10.18
C ILE A 255 4.96 -27.47 -11.09
N LEU A 256 4.64 -26.24 -11.51
CA LEU A 256 5.51 -25.41 -12.34
C LEU A 256 6.87 -25.17 -11.67
N ALA A 257 6.89 -24.83 -10.38
CA ALA A 257 8.13 -24.61 -9.63
C ALA A 257 9.04 -25.86 -9.68
N SER A 258 8.45 -27.05 -9.51
CA SER A 258 9.18 -28.32 -9.63
C SER A 258 9.65 -28.60 -11.06
N GLU A 259 8.81 -28.36 -12.08
CA GLU A 259 9.15 -28.58 -13.49
C GLU A 259 10.28 -27.66 -13.96
N ARG A 260 10.35 -26.45 -13.40
CA ARG A 260 11.38 -25.47 -13.69
C ARG A 260 12.62 -25.60 -12.82
N ALA A 261 12.63 -26.52 -11.86
CA ALA A 261 13.70 -26.65 -10.88
C ALA A 261 14.01 -25.28 -10.22
N VAL A 262 12.97 -24.64 -9.69
CA VAL A 262 13.10 -23.38 -8.95
C VAL A 262 13.88 -23.66 -7.66
N GLU A 263 15.04 -23.03 -7.51
CA GLU A 263 15.94 -23.22 -6.38
C GLU A 263 16.43 -21.86 -5.86
N VAL A 264 16.36 -21.66 -4.54
CA VAL A 264 16.95 -20.47 -3.90
C VAL A 264 18.47 -20.57 -4.00
N ALA A 265 19.11 -19.50 -4.46
CA ALA A 265 20.55 -19.45 -4.63
C ALA A 265 21.28 -19.56 -3.28
N ASP A 266 22.58 -19.91 -3.31
CA ASP A 266 23.42 -19.93 -2.10
C ASP A 266 23.41 -18.56 -1.41
N GLY A 267 23.02 -18.52 -0.14
CA GLY A 267 22.85 -17.26 0.61
C GLY A 267 21.60 -16.46 0.26
N GLY A 268 20.76 -16.94 -0.66
CA GLY A 268 19.56 -16.23 -1.12
C GLY A 268 18.53 -15.96 -0.02
N VAL A 269 18.44 -16.82 1.00
CA VAL A 269 17.56 -16.59 2.17
C VAL A 269 18.05 -15.42 3.01
N ASP A 270 19.35 -15.33 3.28
CA ASP A 270 19.91 -14.24 4.08
C ASP A 270 19.84 -12.91 3.31
N LEU A 271 20.10 -12.97 1.99
CA LEU A 271 19.90 -11.83 1.10
C LEU A 271 18.43 -11.38 1.10
N ALA A 272 17.48 -12.30 1.01
CA ALA A 272 16.05 -11.99 1.07
C ALA A 272 15.64 -11.33 2.39
N ARG A 273 16.22 -11.74 3.53
CA ARG A 273 16.00 -11.07 4.81
C ARG A 273 16.47 -9.62 4.79
N SER A 274 17.69 -9.36 4.28
CA SER A 274 18.20 -8.00 4.14
C SER A 274 17.36 -7.16 3.17
N ILE A 275 16.83 -7.78 2.10
CA ILE A 275 15.91 -7.11 1.17
C ILE A 275 14.59 -6.75 1.85
N VAL A 276 14.00 -7.66 2.62
CA VAL A 276 12.72 -7.43 3.30
C VAL A 276 12.87 -6.41 4.44
N GLU A 277 14.03 -6.36 5.09
CA GLU A 277 14.35 -5.39 6.15
C GLU A 277 14.44 -3.95 5.61
N ASP A 278 15.11 -3.73 4.48
CA ASP A 278 15.23 -2.40 3.87
C ASP A 278 15.15 -2.48 2.32
N PRO A 279 13.94 -2.69 1.76
CA PRO A 279 13.77 -2.88 0.32
C PRO A 279 14.37 -1.78 -0.56
N PRO A 280 14.24 -0.47 -0.25
CA PRO A 280 14.82 0.62 -1.04
C PRO A 280 16.31 0.44 -1.38
N GLN A 281 17.13 -0.08 -0.45
CA GLN A 281 18.57 -0.31 -0.69
C GLN A 281 18.85 -1.30 -1.82
N TRP A 282 17.91 -2.21 -2.11
CA TRP A 282 18.09 -3.32 -3.04
C TRP A 282 17.41 -3.09 -4.39
N MET A 283 16.72 -1.97 -4.59
CA MET A 283 15.93 -1.66 -5.80
C MET A 283 16.75 -1.63 -7.09
N GLY A 284 18.07 -1.44 -7.00
CA GLY A 284 19.01 -1.49 -8.12
C GLY A 284 19.95 -2.70 -8.12
N SER A 285 19.76 -3.67 -7.23
CA SER A 285 20.67 -4.82 -7.14
C SER A 285 20.41 -5.83 -8.27
N GLU A 286 21.51 -6.29 -8.85
CA GLU A 286 21.58 -7.32 -9.88
C GLU A 286 21.82 -8.72 -9.29
N ASP A 287 21.98 -8.82 -7.97
CA ASP A 287 22.25 -10.08 -7.27
C ASP A 287 21.11 -11.07 -7.48
N VAL A 288 21.47 -12.34 -7.64
CA VAL A 288 20.53 -13.43 -7.89
C VAL A 288 20.10 -14.05 -6.57
N VAL A 289 18.78 -14.12 -6.35
CA VAL A 289 18.16 -14.67 -5.12
C VAL A 289 17.60 -16.07 -5.37
N VAL A 290 17.04 -16.31 -6.56
CA VAL A 290 16.46 -17.60 -6.96
C VAL A 290 16.86 -17.88 -8.41
N VAL A 291 17.10 -19.13 -8.74
CA VAL A 291 17.39 -19.60 -10.10
C VAL A 291 16.36 -20.62 -10.55
N TRP A 292 16.12 -20.72 -11.85
CA TRP A 292 15.34 -21.80 -12.45
C TRP A 292 15.80 -22.08 -13.88
N SER A 293 15.25 -23.16 -14.45
CA SER A 293 15.46 -23.52 -15.84
C SER A 293 14.90 -22.45 -16.78
N GLY A 294 15.76 -21.55 -17.24
CA GLY A 294 15.44 -20.48 -18.18
C GLY A 294 15.48 -19.06 -17.60
N GLY A 295 15.90 -18.86 -16.34
CA GLY A 295 16.00 -17.51 -15.77
C GLY A 295 16.39 -17.46 -14.29
N ASP A 296 16.28 -16.26 -13.72
CA ASP A 296 16.64 -15.92 -12.35
C ASP A 296 15.71 -14.84 -11.77
N LEU A 297 15.57 -14.83 -10.44
CA LEU A 297 14.91 -13.79 -9.67
C LEU A 297 15.98 -12.92 -9.03
N ARG A 298 16.00 -11.63 -9.41
CA ARG A 298 16.95 -10.66 -8.89
C ARG A 298 16.47 -10.01 -7.60
N ALA A 299 17.42 -9.58 -6.79
CA ALA A 299 17.20 -8.85 -5.55
C ALA A 299 16.32 -7.60 -5.77
N SER A 300 16.51 -6.87 -6.87
CA SER A 300 15.68 -5.73 -7.23
C SER A 300 14.19 -6.05 -7.43
N VAL A 301 13.87 -7.24 -7.95
CA VAL A 301 12.47 -7.67 -8.11
C VAL A 301 11.87 -8.06 -6.76
N VAL A 302 12.63 -8.78 -5.92
CA VAL A 302 12.21 -9.10 -4.54
C VAL A 302 11.98 -7.82 -3.74
N ALA A 303 12.86 -6.82 -3.90
CA ALA A 303 12.76 -5.53 -3.23
C ALA A 303 11.46 -4.79 -3.59
N ARG A 304 11.09 -4.78 -4.89
CA ARG A 304 9.82 -4.17 -5.34
C ARG A 304 8.60 -4.84 -4.71
N TYR A 305 8.58 -6.17 -4.62
CA TYR A 305 7.49 -6.88 -3.95
C TYR A 305 7.49 -6.64 -2.44
N ALA A 306 8.65 -6.68 -1.79
CA ALA A 306 8.77 -6.46 -0.35
C ALA A 306 8.36 -5.04 0.05
N ALA A 307 8.66 -4.04 -0.78
CA ALA A 307 8.27 -2.65 -0.55
C ALA A 307 6.74 -2.45 -0.62
N ALA A 308 6.04 -3.26 -1.41
CA ALA A 308 4.58 -3.21 -1.51
C ALA A 308 3.84 -3.97 -0.41
N LEU A 309 4.54 -4.71 0.46
CA LEU A 309 3.91 -5.41 1.58
C LEU A 309 3.49 -4.41 2.67
N PRO A 310 2.34 -4.63 3.31
CA PRO A 310 2.01 -3.92 4.55
C PRO A 310 3.10 -4.15 5.61
N ASP A 311 3.40 -3.15 6.43
CA ASP A 311 4.50 -3.19 7.40
C ASP A 311 4.46 -4.43 8.29
N GLY A 312 3.30 -4.77 8.86
CA GLY A 312 3.15 -5.96 9.69
C GLY A 312 3.41 -7.29 8.95
N SER A 313 3.15 -7.34 7.63
CA SER A 313 3.48 -8.50 6.80
C SER A 313 4.97 -8.56 6.50
N ARG A 314 5.59 -7.41 6.25
CA ARG A 314 7.04 -7.28 6.05
C ARG A 314 7.80 -7.69 7.31
N GLU A 315 7.41 -7.17 8.48
CA GLU A 315 7.98 -7.55 9.78
C GLU A 315 7.82 -9.04 10.12
N ALA A 316 6.68 -9.63 9.76
CA ALA A 316 6.45 -11.06 9.95
C ALA A 316 7.40 -11.86 9.06
N LEU A 317 7.57 -11.44 7.81
CA LEU A 317 8.48 -12.08 6.87
C LEU A 317 9.96 -11.93 7.31
N THR A 318 10.40 -10.78 7.80
CA THR A 318 11.76 -10.59 8.35
C THR A 318 12.06 -11.60 9.46
N ARG A 319 11.07 -11.91 10.31
CA ARG A 319 11.19 -12.87 11.42
C ARG A 319 10.88 -14.32 11.04
N ALA A 320 10.52 -14.56 9.78
CA ALA A 320 10.15 -15.88 9.29
C ALA A 320 11.35 -16.86 9.30
N GLY A 321 11.04 -18.13 9.56
CA GLY A 321 12.03 -19.20 9.46
C GLY A 321 12.45 -19.47 8.01
N ASP A 322 13.56 -20.18 7.82
CA ASP A 322 14.12 -20.44 6.48
C ASP A 322 13.11 -21.09 5.53
N GLU A 323 12.29 -22.03 6.01
CA GLU A 323 11.27 -22.70 5.18
C GLU A 323 10.20 -21.74 4.63
N GLU A 324 9.84 -20.72 5.41
CA GLU A 324 8.86 -19.72 5.00
C GLU A 324 9.48 -18.69 4.06
N GLN A 325 10.73 -18.30 4.30
CA GLN A 325 11.52 -17.48 3.37
C GLN A 325 11.70 -18.16 2.01
N VAL A 326 12.07 -19.46 2.00
CA VAL A 326 12.19 -20.25 0.77
C VAL A 326 10.85 -20.31 0.03
N ARG A 327 9.74 -20.46 0.76
CA ARG A 327 8.40 -20.47 0.15
C ARG A 327 8.05 -19.13 -0.49
N PHE A 328 8.28 -18.02 0.22
CA PHE A 328 8.07 -16.68 -0.32
C PHE A 328 8.87 -16.46 -1.61
N LEU A 329 10.16 -16.82 -1.61
CA LEU A 329 11.03 -16.69 -2.78
C LEU A 329 10.60 -17.60 -3.94
N THR A 330 10.19 -18.83 -3.65
CA THR A 330 9.68 -19.77 -4.65
C THR A 330 8.37 -19.26 -5.27
N ASP A 331 7.48 -18.70 -4.47
CA ASP A 331 6.23 -18.11 -4.93
C ASP A 331 6.51 -16.89 -5.84
N LEU A 332 7.45 -16.02 -5.46
CA LEU A 332 7.87 -14.89 -6.30
C LEU A 332 8.48 -15.35 -7.64
N ALA A 333 9.42 -16.30 -7.61
CA ALA A 333 10.02 -16.83 -8.83
C ALA A 333 8.96 -17.46 -9.75
N THR A 334 7.99 -18.17 -9.19
CA THR A 334 6.89 -18.76 -9.97
C THR A 334 6.02 -17.69 -10.63
N ARG A 335 5.76 -16.57 -9.94
CA ARG A 335 5.06 -15.41 -10.52
C ARG A 335 5.84 -14.80 -11.66
N GLU A 336 7.16 -14.63 -11.52
CA GLU A 336 8.01 -14.13 -12.61
C GLU A 336 7.97 -15.04 -13.84
N ILE A 337 8.04 -16.35 -13.64
CA ILE A 337 7.92 -17.33 -14.73
C ILE A 337 6.58 -17.16 -15.45
N ARG A 338 5.46 -17.07 -14.70
CA ARG A 338 4.12 -16.89 -15.27
C ARG A 338 4.02 -15.59 -16.08
N ILE A 339 4.52 -14.48 -15.53
CA ILE A 339 4.46 -13.17 -16.20
C ILE A 339 5.31 -13.16 -17.47
N ALA A 340 6.49 -13.79 -17.44
CA ALA A 340 7.37 -13.86 -18.61
C ALA A 340 6.78 -14.71 -19.75
N GLU A 341 5.98 -15.72 -19.42
CA GLU A 341 5.43 -16.68 -20.39
C GLU A 341 4.03 -16.32 -20.89
N PHE A 342 3.29 -15.51 -20.14
CA PHE A 342 1.94 -15.12 -20.53
C PHE A 342 1.94 -14.03 -21.60
N ALA A 343 1.53 -14.39 -22.82
CA ALA A 343 1.25 -13.44 -23.87
C ALA A 343 -0.14 -12.81 -23.68
N VAL A 344 -0.18 -11.56 -23.21
CA VAL A 344 -1.43 -10.81 -23.03
C VAL A 344 -2.19 -10.74 -24.36
N PRO A 345 -3.44 -11.25 -24.43
CA PRO A 345 -4.25 -11.17 -25.65
C PRO A 345 -4.45 -9.73 -26.12
N ALA A 346 -4.51 -9.53 -27.44
CA ALA A 346 -4.64 -8.20 -28.03
C ALA A 346 -5.90 -7.47 -27.55
N GLU A 347 -7.03 -8.18 -27.41
CA GLU A 347 -8.26 -7.62 -26.86
C GLU A 347 -8.12 -7.15 -25.40
N ALA A 348 -7.24 -7.77 -24.62
CA ALA A 348 -7.05 -7.47 -23.20
C ALA A 348 -5.97 -6.39 -22.98
N ALA A 349 -5.03 -6.24 -23.92
CA ALA A 349 -3.96 -5.25 -23.86
C ALA A 349 -4.49 -3.80 -23.74
N THR A 350 -5.54 -3.46 -24.49
CA THR A 350 -6.18 -2.14 -24.42
C THR A 350 -6.82 -1.86 -23.05
N ALA A 351 -7.38 -2.90 -22.41
CA ALA A 351 -7.96 -2.78 -21.08
C ALA A 351 -6.87 -2.57 -20.02
N LEU A 352 -5.76 -3.31 -20.12
CA LEU A 352 -4.61 -3.11 -19.25
C LEU A 352 -4.02 -1.70 -19.39
N ASP A 353 -3.84 -1.23 -20.63
CA ASP A 353 -3.32 0.11 -20.89
C ASP A 353 -4.21 1.19 -20.27
N SER A 354 -5.52 1.12 -20.50
CA SER A 354 -6.50 2.02 -19.87
C SER A 354 -6.43 1.99 -18.34
N LEU A 355 -6.33 0.80 -17.74
CA LEU A 355 -6.27 0.62 -16.29
C LEU A 355 -5.00 1.24 -15.69
N VAL A 356 -3.85 0.98 -16.30
CA VAL A 356 -2.55 1.54 -15.90
C VAL A 356 -2.56 3.06 -16.05
N HIS A 357 -3.06 3.59 -17.17
CA HIS A 357 -3.16 5.02 -17.39
C HIS A 357 -4.06 5.71 -16.37
N GLN A 358 -5.24 5.15 -16.10
CA GLN A 358 -6.18 5.71 -15.13
C GLN A 358 -5.62 5.65 -13.71
N GLY A 359 -5.04 4.51 -13.31
CA GLY A 359 -4.45 4.33 -11.97
C GLY A 359 -3.31 5.31 -11.72
N HIS A 360 -2.40 5.44 -12.67
CA HIS A 360 -1.26 6.35 -12.55
C HIS A 360 -1.70 7.81 -12.42
N ARG A 361 -2.65 8.23 -13.26
CA ARG A 361 -3.19 9.59 -13.20
C ARG A 361 -3.87 9.84 -11.86
N ALA A 362 -4.68 8.91 -11.37
CA ALA A 362 -5.34 9.05 -10.07
C ALA A 362 -4.34 9.18 -8.92
N GLU A 363 -3.28 8.37 -8.92
CA GLU A 363 -2.21 8.46 -7.93
C GLU A 363 -1.49 9.81 -7.98
N LEU A 364 -1.04 10.24 -9.15
CA LEU A 364 -0.30 11.49 -9.29
C LEU A 364 -1.16 12.74 -9.11
N GLU A 365 -2.40 12.77 -9.60
CA GLU A 365 -3.31 13.91 -9.44
C GLU A 365 -3.55 14.24 -7.96
N TYR A 366 -3.65 13.21 -7.10
CA TYR A 366 -3.72 13.41 -5.65
C TYR A 366 -2.51 14.20 -5.14
N TRP A 367 -1.30 13.77 -5.50
CA TRP A 367 -0.06 14.41 -5.06
C TRP A 367 0.14 15.80 -5.63
N LEU A 368 -0.06 15.96 -6.94
CA LEU A 368 0.13 17.23 -7.64
C LEU A 368 -0.87 18.29 -7.16
N THR A 369 -2.10 17.89 -6.85
CA THR A 369 -3.09 18.80 -6.25
C THR A 369 -2.64 19.27 -4.87
N GLY A 370 -2.13 18.35 -4.03
CA GLY A 370 -1.63 18.69 -2.70
C GLY A 370 -0.36 19.57 -2.70
N LEU A 371 0.44 19.48 -3.76
CA LEU A 371 1.72 20.20 -3.91
C LEU A 371 1.61 21.52 -4.68
N SER A 372 0.48 21.80 -5.34
CA SER A 372 0.26 23.03 -6.08
C SER A 372 -0.11 24.18 -5.16
N VAL A 373 0.43 25.37 -5.43
CA VAL A 373 -0.03 26.62 -4.83
C VAL A 373 -1.14 27.18 -5.73
N ASP A 374 -2.30 27.48 -5.14
CA ASP A 374 -3.51 27.94 -5.85
C ASP A 374 -4.10 27.00 -6.93
N GLY A 375 -3.61 25.75 -7.02
CA GLY A 375 -4.15 24.69 -7.88
C GLY A 375 -3.83 24.84 -9.38
N VAL A 376 -2.97 25.79 -9.75
CA VAL A 376 -2.59 26.08 -11.14
C VAL A 376 -1.07 26.10 -11.33
N ASP A 377 -0.32 26.38 -10.27
CA ASP A 377 1.14 26.48 -10.37
C ASP A 377 1.80 25.09 -10.39
N PRO A 378 2.91 24.93 -11.15
CA PRO A 378 3.72 23.72 -11.06
C PRO A 378 4.23 23.53 -9.61
N PRO A 379 4.42 22.28 -9.17
CA PRO A 379 4.92 22.02 -7.82
C PRO A 379 6.20 22.80 -7.51
N SER A 380 6.26 23.37 -6.30
CA SER A 380 7.34 24.25 -5.89
C SER A 380 7.78 23.97 -4.46
N ARG A 381 8.92 24.51 -4.04
CA ARG A 381 9.39 24.40 -2.65
C ARG A 381 8.38 24.98 -1.66
N GLN A 382 7.69 26.06 -2.05
CA GLN A 382 6.61 26.64 -1.26
C GLN A 382 5.42 25.69 -1.16
N GLY A 383 5.04 25.04 -2.26
CA GLY A 383 4.00 24.01 -2.29
C GLY A 383 4.30 22.85 -1.35
N VAL A 384 5.54 22.34 -1.36
CA VAL A 384 6.00 21.33 -0.40
C VAL A 384 5.88 21.83 1.05
N ALA A 385 6.29 23.06 1.34
CA ALA A 385 6.19 23.61 2.68
C ALA A 385 4.73 23.68 3.17
N THR A 386 3.81 24.12 2.31
CA THR A 386 2.37 24.17 2.59
C THR A 386 1.77 22.78 2.77
N TYR A 387 2.14 21.82 1.92
CA TYR A 387 1.72 20.43 2.04
C TYR A 387 2.15 19.83 3.38
N MET A 388 3.43 19.98 3.75
CA MET A 388 3.96 19.43 5.01
C MET A 388 3.29 20.04 6.23
N GLU A 389 3.01 21.36 6.22
CA GLU A 389 2.24 22.01 7.29
C GLU A 389 0.80 21.50 7.38
N ALA A 390 0.13 21.29 6.25
CA ALA A 390 -1.22 20.74 6.21
C ALA A 390 -1.25 19.29 6.73
N LEU A 391 -0.25 18.50 6.37
CA LEU A 391 -0.07 17.12 6.84
C LEU A 391 0.07 17.07 8.36
N VAL A 392 1.04 17.79 8.93
CA VAL A 392 1.27 17.76 10.39
C VAL A 392 0.11 18.39 11.18
N ALA A 393 -0.60 19.36 10.59
CA ALA A 393 -1.80 19.94 11.18
C ALA A 393 -3.07 19.09 10.99
N ARG A 394 -2.96 17.87 10.42
CA ARG A 394 -4.07 16.94 10.16
C ARG A 394 -5.18 17.53 9.28
N ARG A 395 -4.83 18.49 8.42
CA ARG A 395 -5.71 19.08 7.39
C ARG A 395 -5.60 18.37 6.05
N GLN A 396 -4.56 17.56 5.89
CA GLN A 396 -4.32 16.68 4.76
C GLN A 396 -4.19 15.26 5.29
N GLU A 397 -4.81 14.28 4.62
CA GLU A 397 -4.60 12.87 4.95
C GLU A 397 -3.15 12.47 4.66
N ALA A 398 -2.57 11.70 5.57
CA ALA A 398 -1.28 11.08 5.32
C ALA A 398 -1.43 10.07 4.19
N SER A 399 -0.72 10.31 3.10
CA SER A 399 -0.57 9.39 1.99
C SER A 399 0.92 9.19 1.77
N VAL A 400 1.27 8.08 1.13
CA VAL A 400 2.65 7.73 0.80
C VAL A 400 2.72 7.53 -0.71
N VAL A 401 3.75 8.09 -1.35
CA VAL A 401 4.01 7.81 -2.76
C VAL A 401 4.24 6.29 -2.87
N SER A 402 3.67 5.61 -3.87
CA SER A 402 3.88 4.16 -4.02
C SER A 402 5.37 3.84 -3.86
N PRO A 403 5.78 2.89 -2.98
CA PRO A 403 7.19 2.66 -2.67
C PRO A 403 8.08 2.42 -3.89
N VAL A 404 7.53 1.82 -4.96
CA VAL A 404 8.23 1.61 -6.23
C VAL A 404 8.43 2.94 -6.98
N LEU A 405 7.39 3.79 -7.03
CA LEU A 405 7.49 5.13 -7.61
C LEU A 405 8.43 6.02 -6.79
N GLU A 406 8.36 5.96 -5.46
CA GLU A 406 9.23 6.70 -4.55
C GLU A 406 10.70 6.32 -4.77
N ALA A 407 11.03 5.03 -4.75
CA ALA A 407 12.39 4.56 -5.01
C ALA A 407 12.89 5.01 -6.40
N TRP A 408 12.03 4.94 -7.42
CA TRP A 408 12.36 5.42 -8.75
C TRP A 408 12.61 6.93 -8.79
N LEU A 409 11.78 7.74 -8.13
CA LEU A 409 11.97 9.18 -8.01
C LEU A 409 13.29 9.48 -7.31
N LEU A 410 13.52 8.90 -6.13
CA LEU A 410 14.72 9.13 -5.32
C LEU A 410 16.00 8.70 -6.04
N SER A 411 15.98 7.67 -6.88
CA SER A 411 17.12 7.26 -7.71
C SER A 411 17.60 8.33 -8.70
N ARG A 412 16.78 9.36 -8.96
CA ARG A 412 17.03 10.43 -9.93
C ARG A 412 17.58 11.70 -9.27
N PHE A 413 17.63 11.75 -7.95
CA PHE A 413 18.08 12.90 -7.19
C PHE A 413 19.15 12.50 -6.18
N ASP A 414 20.11 13.39 -5.95
CA ASP A 414 20.90 13.34 -4.73
C ASP A 414 19.97 13.56 -3.54
N HIS A 415 19.92 12.62 -2.61
CA HIS A 415 19.00 12.69 -1.48
C HIS A 415 19.63 12.06 -0.25
N ALA A 416 19.26 12.60 0.92
CA ALA A 416 19.71 12.07 2.20
C ALA A 416 18.81 12.59 3.33
N VAL A 417 18.63 11.78 4.36
CA VAL A 417 18.23 12.24 5.69
C VAL A 417 19.46 12.18 6.58
N HIS A 418 19.77 13.28 7.26
CA HIS A 418 21.04 13.47 7.99
C HIS A 418 20.83 13.18 9.48
N PRO A 419 21.43 12.09 10.05
CA PRO A 419 21.20 11.71 11.44
C PRO A 419 21.54 12.81 12.46
N ALA A 420 22.63 13.55 12.25
CA ALA A 420 23.01 14.66 13.12
C ALA A 420 21.98 15.80 13.12
N GLY A 421 21.37 16.07 11.97
CA GLY A 421 20.27 17.03 11.82
C GLY A 421 18.98 16.54 12.48
N ILE A 422 18.65 15.26 12.36
CA ILE A 422 17.50 14.64 13.05
C ILE A 422 17.63 14.82 14.57
N GLN A 423 18.78 14.43 15.14
CA GLN A 423 19.05 14.58 16.57
C GLN A 423 18.92 16.04 17.03
N SER A 424 19.47 16.95 16.24
CA SER A 424 19.42 18.38 16.52
C SER A 424 17.98 18.92 16.44
N ALA A 425 17.16 18.42 15.52
CA ALA A 425 15.77 18.85 15.34
C ALA A 425 14.90 18.37 16.50
N VAL A 426 15.08 17.12 16.94
CA VAL A 426 14.40 16.59 18.14
C VAL A 426 14.73 17.42 19.37
N ALA A 427 16.02 17.75 19.57
CA ALA A 427 16.45 18.59 20.69
C ALA A 427 15.82 20.00 20.61
N ALA A 428 15.85 20.64 19.45
CA ALA A 428 15.28 21.96 19.22
C ALA A 428 13.75 21.97 19.47
N ALA A 429 13.02 20.97 18.96
CA ALA A 429 11.58 20.85 19.16
C ALA A 429 11.21 20.72 20.66
N ARG A 430 11.96 19.90 21.41
CA ARG A 430 11.79 19.77 22.86
C ARG A 430 11.99 21.11 23.57
N THR A 431 13.03 21.87 23.20
CA THR A 431 13.28 23.20 23.76
C THR A 431 12.16 24.18 23.43
N MET A 432 11.65 24.21 22.19
CA MET A 432 10.54 25.08 21.80
C MET A 432 9.27 24.80 22.61
N ILE A 433 8.93 23.52 22.81
CA ILE A 433 7.75 23.11 23.59
C ILE A 433 7.90 23.46 25.07
N GLN A 434 9.07 23.21 25.66
CA GLN A 434 9.35 23.57 27.06
C GLN A 434 9.35 25.09 27.27
N GLY A 435 9.90 25.85 26.33
CA GLY A 435 9.91 27.32 26.34
C GLY A 435 8.52 27.92 26.25
N ALA A 436 7.63 27.35 25.42
CA ALA A 436 6.24 27.77 25.31
C ALA A 436 5.42 27.49 26.59
N GLY A 437 5.74 26.43 27.32
CA GLY A 437 5.12 26.11 28.62
C GLY A 437 5.64 26.91 29.82
N SER A 438 6.70 27.72 29.63
CA SER A 438 7.38 28.48 30.69
C SER A 438 7.21 30.01 30.57
N GLY A 439 6.30 30.47 29.70
CA GLY A 439 5.91 31.88 29.60
C GLY A 439 5.05 32.36 30.80
N PRO A 440 5.17 33.64 31.21
CA PRO A 440 4.70 34.16 32.49
C PRO A 440 3.18 34.11 32.73
#